data_AF-A0A6J8A1V2-F1
#
_entry.id   AF-A0A6J8A1V2-F1
#
_cell.length_a   1.000
_cell.length_b   1.000
_cell.length_c   1.000
_cell.angle_alpha   90.00
_cell.angle_beta   90.00
_cell.angle_gamma   90.00
#
_symmetry.space_group_name_H-M   'P 1'
#
loop_
_entity.id
_entity.type
_entity.pdbx_description
1 polymer ?
#
loop_
_entity_poly.entity_id
_entity_poly.type
_entity_poly.pdbx_seq_one_letter_code
_entity_poly.pdbx_strand_id
1 'polypeptide(L)'
;MSFDTDSVSFLITSLMKTAKPGQVTQTVIFKKYDKQELCPVFTLKRYLKVTENHRKAKNLLISFKTFKKVSTSTLACWLKNVLQLSGIDADQFKAHSFRGASTSAAFMSGVTLNDIMRTANWKSAKTFQKYYLRETEKENIHDHTSSFINTVLSSNK
;
A
#
# COMPACT_ATOMS: atom_id res chain seq x y z
N MET A 1 -15.50 -8.68 -0.28
CA MET A 1 -15.23 -7.45 0.50
C MET A 1 -16.47 -7.18 1.30
N SER A 2 -16.34 -6.96 2.60
CA SER A 2 -17.47 -6.61 3.48
C SER A 2 -17.11 -5.38 4.30
N PHE A 3 -18.11 -4.52 4.52
CA PHE A 3 -17.98 -3.37 5.40
C PHE A 3 -18.61 -3.70 6.75
N ASP A 4 -17.95 -3.21 7.79
CA ASP A 4 -18.48 -3.08 9.13
C ASP A 4 -18.54 -1.59 9.50
N THR A 5 -19.00 -1.28 10.72
CA THR A 5 -19.09 0.07 11.28
C THR A 5 -17.74 0.78 11.18
N ASP A 6 -16.67 0.14 11.66
CA ASP A 6 -15.32 0.72 11.76
C ASP A 6 -14.24 -0.08 11.02
N SER A 7 -14.62 -0.97 10.09
CA SER A 7 -13.64 -1.70 9.29
C SER A 7 -14.14 -2.10 7.91
N VAL A 8 -13.22 -2.49 7.05
CA VAL A 8 -13.50 -3.16 5.79
C VAL A 8 -12.58 -4.37 5.64
N SER A 9 -13.15 -5.50 5.25
CA SER A 9 -12.40 -6.74 5.09
C SER A 9 -12.38 -7.23 3.64
N PHE A 10 -11.26 -7.83 3.24
CA PHE A 10 -11.03 -8.42 1.93
C PHE A 10 -10.66 -9.88 2.10
N LEU A 11 -11.49 -10.78 1.56
CA LEU A 11 -11.16 -12.19 1.45
C LEU A 11 -10.35 -12.41 0.17
N ILE A 12 -9.11 -12.88 0.31
CA ILE A 12 -8.26 -13.27 -0.80
C ILE A 12 -8.53 -14.75 -1.07
N THR A 13 -9.29 -15.01 -2.14
CA THR A 13 -9.71 -16.37 -2.53
C THR A 13 -8.84 -16.98 -3.63
N SER A 14 -8.14 -16.16 -4.42
CA SER A 14 -7.28 -16.63 -5.51
C SER A 14 -5.90 -17.05 -5.00
N LEU A 15 -5.36 -18.13 -5.56
CA LEU A 15 -3.97 -18.53 -5.37
C LEU A 15 -3.04 -17.38 -5.81
N MET A 16 -2.36 -16.77 -4.86
CA MET A 16 -1.29 -15.81 -5.15
C MET A 16 -0.07 -16.56 -5.69
N LYS A 17 0.82 -15.88 -6.41
CA LYS A 17 2.09 -16.47 -6.89
C LYS A 17 2.92 -17.13 -5.77
N THR A 18 2.72 -16.70 -4.53
CA THR A 18 3.38 -17.22 -3.32
C THR A 18 2.51 -18.20 -2.52
N ALA A 19 1.32 -18.56 -3.01
CA ALA A 19 0.40 -19.46 -2.35
C ALA A 19 0.89 -20.91 -2.42
N LYS A 20 0.78 -21.64 -1.31
CA LYS A 20 1.10 -23.06 -1.19
C LYS A 20 -0.14 -23.93 -1.42
N PRO A 21 0.02 -25.21 -1.80
CA PRO A 21 -1.05 -26.20 -1.66
C PRO A 21 -1.54 -26.24 -0.21
N GLY A 22 -2.85 -26.12 0.00
CA GLY A 22 -3.48 -26.07 1.34
C GLY A 22 -3.44 -24.71 2.05
N GLN A 23 -3.01 -23.63 1.38
CA GLN A 23 -2.97 -22.31 2.01
C GLN A 23 -4.39 -21.74 2.18
N VAL A 24 -4.73 -21.47 3.45
CA VAL A 24 -6.00 -20.90 3.90
C VAL A 24 -6.21 -19.51 3.27
N THR A 25 -7.46 -19.23 2.91
CA THR A 25 -7.93 -17.92 2.49
C THR A 25 -7.43 -16.83 3.45
N GLN A 26 -6.71 -15.83 2.92
CA GLN A 26 -6.21 -14.72 3.74
C GLN A 26 -7.28 -13.64 3.80
N THR A 27 -7.65 -13.23 5.01
CA THR A 27 -8.50 -12.05 5.20
C THR A 27 -7.62 -10.86 5.57
N VAL A 28 -7.70 -9.78 4.77
CA VAL A 28 -7.06 -8.51 5.07
C VAL A 28 -8.10 -7.56 5.61
N ILE A 29 -7.86 -6.98 6.78
CA ILE A 29 -8.79 -6.07 7.46
C ILE A 29 -8.14 -4.70 7.54
N PHE A 30 -8.83 -3.69 7.02
CA PHE A 30 -8.47 -2.29 7.21
C PHE A 30 -9.41 -1.66 8.22
N LYS A 31 -8.85 -1.10 9.28
CA LYS A 31 -9.62 -0.37 10.29
C LYS A 31 -9.84 1.07 9.84
N LYS A 32 -10.92 1.67 10.33
CA LYS A 32 -11.17 3.10 10.24
C LYS A 32 -10.02 3.85 10.92
N TYR A 33 -9.64 4.97 10.33
CA TYR A 33 -8.64 5.87 10.85
C TYR A 33 -9.29 7.22 11.17
N ASP A 34 -8.79 7.90 12.20
CA ASP A 34 -9.42 9.11 12.74
C ASP A 34 -9.41 10.25 11.73
N LYS A 35 -8.30 10.41 10.99
CA LYS A 35 -8.16 11.43 9.96
C LYS A 35 -8.83 10.97 8.67
N GLN A 36 -9.90 11.64 8.26
CA GLN A 36 -10.75 11.21 7.15
C GLN A 36 -9.99 11.10 5.82
N GLU A 37 -9.04 12.02 5.56
CA GLU A 37 -8.25 12.04 4.33
C GLU A 37 -7.29 10.85 4.21
N LEU A 38 -6.96 10.21 5.36
CA LEU A 38 -6.08 9.05 5.44
C LEU A 38 -6.87 7.75 5.70
N CYS A 39 -8.19 7.83 5.84
CA CYS A 39 -9.01 6.70 6.26
C CYS A 39 -9.36 5.78 5.07
N PRO A 40 -8.90 4.52 5.08
CA PRO A 40 -9.18 3.59 3.98
C PRO A 40 -10.67 3.21 3.93
N VAL A 41 -11.33 3.07 5.09
CA VAL A 41 -12.76 2.72 5.16
C VAL A 41 -13.62 3.83 4.53
N PHE A 42 -13.38 5.09 4.91
CA PHE A 42 -14.09 6.24 4.36
C PHE A 42 -13.84 6.36 2.85
N THR A 43 -12.57 6.31 2.44
CA THR A 43 -12.16 6.43 1.04
C THR A 43 -12.82 5.36 0.17
N LEU A 44 -12.86 4.11 0.63
CA LEU A 44 -13.49 3.01 -0.10
C LEU A 44 -15.01 3.17 -0.20
N LYS A 45 -15.68 3.55 0.90
CA LYS A 45 -17.13 3.84 0.89
C LYS A 45 -17.46 4.95 -0.12
N ARG A 46 -16.71 6.06 -0.09
CA ARG A 46 -16.89 7.18 -1.02
C ARG A 46 -16.62 6.76 -2.46
N TYR A 47 -15.53 6.04 -2.71
CA TYR A 47 -15.15 5.58 -4.04
C TYR A 47 -16.24 4.70 -4.67
N LEU A 48 -16.75 3.71 -3.92
CA LEU A 48 -17.81 2.83 -4.39
C LEU A 48 -19.09 3.61 -4.71
N LYS A 49 -19.51 4.52 -3.83
CA LYS A 49 -20.69 5.37 -4.05
C LYS A 49 -20.58 6.22 -5.32
N VAL A 50 -19.43 6.86 -5.55
CA VAL A 50 -19.23 7.75 -6.72
C VAL A 50 -19.15 6.95 -8.03
N THR A 51 -18.68 5.71 -7.97
CA THR A 51 -18.47 4.88 -9.17
C THR A 51 -19.60 3.91 -9.46
N GLU A 52 -20.59 3.79 -8.57
CA GLU A 52 -21.68 2.81 -8.62
C GLU A 52 -22.36 2.74 -10.00
N ASN A 53 -22.89 3.86 -10.47
CA ASN A 53 -23.66 3.93 -11.71
C ASN A 53 -22.85 3.74 -13.00
N HIS A 54 -21.52 3.84 -12.91
CA HIS A 54 -20.66 3.78 -14.08
C HIS A 54 -20.02 2.41 -14.26
N ARG A 55 -20.00 1.60 -13.20
CA ARG A 55 -19.14 0.42 -13.07
C ARG A 55 -19.52 -0.70 -14.05
N LYS A 56 -18.57 -1.10 -14.91
CA LYS A 56 -18.71 -2.21 -15.87
C LYS A 56 -17.89 -3.45 -15.47
N ALA A 57 -17.36 -3.49 -14.26
CA ALA A 57 -16.58 -4.61 -13.75
C ALA A 57 -16.78 -4.81 -12.23
N LYS A 58 -16.73 -6.07 -11.78
CA LYS A 58 -16.82 -6.45 -10.36
C LYS A 58 -15.55 -6.14 -9.56
N ASN A 59 -14.44 -5.83 -10.22
CA ASN A 59 -13.17 -5.48 -9.59
C ASN A 59 -13.31 -4.18 -8.79
N LEU A 60 -12.60 -4.07 -7.66
CA LEU A 60 -12.61 -2.86 -6.83
C LEU A 60 -12.23 -1.64 -7.66
N LEU A 61 -11.05 -1.65 -8.28
CA LEU A 61 -10.56 -0.51 -9.06
C LEU A 61 -11.01 -0.60 -10.52
N ILE A 62 -11.60 0.49 -11.02
CA ILE A 62 -12.04 0.65 -12.41
C ILE A 62 -11.42 1.89 -13.05
N SER A 63 -11.31 1.86 -14.39
CA SER A 63 -10.87 3.01 -15.19
C SER A 63 -11.94 4.10 -15.18
N PHE A 64 -11.56 5.36 -15.00
CA PHE A 64 -12.47 6.48 -15.16
C PHE A 64 -12.87 6.75 -16.63
N LYS A 65 -12.13 6.19 -17.59
CA LYS A 65 -12.37 6.36 -19.03
C LYS A 65 -13.28 5.26 -19.59
N THR A 66 -13.01 4.00 -19.24
CA THR A 66 -13.75 2.85 -19.80
C THR A 66 -14.72 2.22 -18.82
N PHE A 67 -14.59 2.53 -17.52
CA PHE A 67 -15.33 1.93 -16.40
C PHE A 67 -15.18 0.41 -16.26
N LYS A 68 -14.23 -0.19 -16.99
CA LYS A 68 -13.82 -1.59 -16.87
C LYS A 68 -12.70 -1.72 -15.82
N LYS A 69 -12.36 -2.96 -15.45
CA LYS A 69 -11.24 -3.25 -14.54
C LYS A 69 -9.93 -2.64 -15.06
N VAL A 70 -9.13 -2.09 -14.17
CA VAL A 70 -7.77 -1.63 -14.51
C VAL A 70 -6.78 -2.79 -14.51
N SER A 71 -5.71 -2.65 -15.29
CA SER A 71 -4.57 -3.57 -15.23
C SER A 71 -3.62 -3.19 -14.09
N THR A 72 -2.69 -4.10 -13.77
CA THR A 72 -1.58 -3.82 -12.85
C THR A 72 -0.67 -2.71 -13.38
N SER A 73 -0.47 -2.62 -14.69
CA SER A 73 0.31 -1.54 -15.32
C SER A 73 -0.35 -0.17 -15.15
N THR A 74 -1.67 -0.08 -15.28
CA THR A 74 -2.41 1.17 -15.00
C THR A 74 -2.25 1.60 -13.55
N LEU A 75 -2.38 0.67 -12.60
CA LEU A 75 -2.19 0.97 -11.18
C LEU A 75 -0.75 1.44 -10.88
N ALA A 76 0.25 0.79 -11.49
CA ALA A 76 1.65 1.21 -11.34
C ALA A 76 1.89 2.64 -11.89
N CYS A 77 1.24 3.01 -12.99
CA CYS A 77 1.27 4.37 -13.53
C CYS A 77 0.63 5.37 -12.57
N TRP A 78 -0.53 5.06 -11.99
CA TRP A 78 -1.17 5.91 -10.98
C TRP A 78 -0.27 6.14 -9.77
N LEU A 79 0.37 5.08 -9.26
CA LEU A 79 1.33 5.19 -8.15
C LEU A 79 2.54 6.05 -8.53
N LYS A 80 3.08 5.92 -9.76
CA LYS A 80 4.15 6.78 -10.26
C LYS A 80 3.71 8.26 -10.27
N ASN A 81 2.52 8.54 -10.76
CA ASN A 81 1.97 9.89 -10.81
C ASN A 81 1.78 10.47 -9.41
N VAL A 82 1.32 9.68 -8.44
CA VAL A 82 1.21 10.12 -7.03
C VAL A 82 2.57 10.55 -6.48
N LEU A 83 3.65 9.83 -6.80
CA LEU A 83 5.00 10.24 -6.39
C LEU A 83 5.38 11.59 -7.01
N GLN A 84 5.21 11.75 -8.32
CA GLN A 84 5.54 13.00 -9.02
C GLN A 84 4.74 14.19 -8.47
N LEU A 85 3.43 14.01 -8.25
CA LEU A 85 2.56 15.04 -7.67
C LEU A 85 2.95 15.39 -6.23
N SER A 86 3.61 14.48 -5.52
CA SER A 86 4.13 14.70 -4.16
C SER A 86 5.56 15.27 -4.15
N GLY A 87 6.11 15.66 -5.30
CA GLY A 87 7.47 16.18 -5.42
C GLY A 87 8.57 15.12 -5.27
N ILE A 88 8.21 13.84 -5.39
CA ILE A 88 9.16 12.72 -5.28
C ILE A 88 9.62 12.31 -6.68
N ASP A 89 10.94 12.15 -6.84
CA ASP A 89 11.53 11.71 -8.10
C ASP A 89 11.06 10.29 -8.47
N ALA A 90 10.21 10.23 -9.49
CA ALA A 90 9.65 8.97 -9.96
C ALA A 90 10.56 8.22 -10.93
N ASP A 91 11.73 8.75 -11.27
CA ASP A 91 12.77 8.03 -11.98
C ASP A 91 13.59 7.16 -11.02
N GLN A 92 13.83 7.66 -9.81
CA GLN A 92 14.39 6.91 -8.70
C GLN A 92 13.37 6.00 -8.00
N PHE A 93 12.16 6.50 -7.70
CA PHE A 93 11.14 5.77 -6.94
C PHE A 93 9.99 5.30 -7.82
N LYS A 94 9.57 4.04 -7.66
CA LYS A 94 8.54 3.41 -8.50
C LYS A 94 7.39 2.90 -7.64
N ALA A 95 6.39 2.32 -8.28
CA ALA A 95 5.24 1.72 -7.60
C ALA A 95 5.62 0.74 -6.47
N HIS A 96 6.73 0.01 -6.59
CA HIS A 96 7.17 -0.93 -5.55
C HIS A 96 7.83 -0.23 -4.33
N SER A 97 8.27 1.03 -4.46
CA SER A 97 8.91 1.80 -3.39
C SER A 97 7.96 2.07 -2.22
N PHE A 98 6.66 2.25 -2.49
CA PHE A 98 5.62 2.40 -1.45
C PHE A 98 5.67 1.28 -0.41
N ARG A 99 5.88 0.04 -0.85
CA ARG A 99 5.90 -1.12 0.02
C ARG A 99 7.09 -1.07 0.99
N GLY A 100 8.29 -0.81 0.47
CA GLY A 100 9.50 -0.71 1.29
C GLY A 100 9.42 0.45 2.30
N ALA A 101 8.97 1.61 1.83
CA ALA A 101 8.80 2.79 2.68
C ALA A 101 7.78 2.56 3.81
N SER A 102 6.60 2.01 3.49
CA SER A 102 5.57 1.71 4.50
C SER A 102 6.07 0.73 5.56
N THR A 103 6.75 -0.34 5.17
CA THR A 103 7.27 -1.32 6.14
C THR A 103 8.46 -0.79 6.93
N SER A 104 9.29 0.06 6.34
CA SER A 104 10.39 0.73 7.05
C SER A 104 9.85 1.69 8.10
N ALA A 105 8.83 2.49 7.73
CA ALA A 105 8.13 3.38 8.65
C ALA A 105 7.55 2.64 9.85
N ALA A 106 6.84 1.53 9.60
CA ALA A 106 6.28 0.71 10.67
C ALA A 106 7.38 0.20 11.61
N PHE A 107 8.50 -0.27 11.06
CA PHE A 107 9.64 -0.74 11.84
C PHE A 107 10.23 0.37 12.71
N MET A 108 10.45 1.55 12.12
CA MET A 108 10.99 2.72 12.81
C MET A 108 10.04 3.27 13.88
N SER A 109 8.72 3.13 13.68
CA SER A 109 7.70 3.47 14.68
C SER A 109 7.52 2.40 15.76
N GLY A 110 8.39 1.39 15.82
CA GLY A 110 8.40 0.38 16.88
C GLY A 110 7.42 -0.78 16.69
N VAL A 111 6.81 -0.94 15.51
CA VAL A 111 5.99 -2.14 15.22
C VAL A 111 6.89 -3.37 15.20
N THR A 112 6.45 -4.46 15.84
CA THR A 112 7.29 -5.66 15.95
C THR A 112 7.61 -6.23 14.56
N LEU A 113 8.83 -6.75 14.41
CA LEU A 113 9.24 -7.38 13.15
C LEU A 113 8.29 -8.51 12.75
N ASN A 114 7.82 -9.30 13.73
CA ASN A 114 6.86 -10.38 13.47
C ASN A 114 5.55 -9.86 12.88
N ASP A 115 5.02 -8.74 13.39
CA ASP A 115 3.80 -8.13 12.86
C ASP A 115 4.00 -7.58 11.45
N ILE A 116 5.14 -6.93 11.18
CA ILE A 116 5.49 -6.43 9.85
C ILE A 116 5.60 -7.60 8.87
N MET A 117 6.32 -8.65 9.24
CA MET A 117 6.52 -9.84 8.42
C MET A 117 5.20 -10.54 8.11
N ARG A 118 4.33 -10.70 9.12
CA ARG A 118 2.98 -11.25 8.98
C ARG A 118 2.10 -10.40 8.06
N THR A 119 2.07 -9.08 8.28
CA THR A 119 1.23 -8.13 7.54
C THR A 119 1.68 -7.99 6.09
N ALA A 120 3.00 -7.91 5.87
CA ALA A 120 3.59 -7.87 4.54
C ALA A 120 3.55 -9.25 3.85
N ASN A 121 3.23 -10.34 4.53
CA ASN A 121 3.27 -11.70 3.98
C ASN A 121 4.68 -12.10 3.48
N TRP A 122 5.70 -11.81 4.30
CA TRP A 122 7.08 -12.27 4.07
C TRP A 122 7.43 -13.43 5.00
N LYS A 123 8.34 -14.30 4.55
CA LYS A 123 8.81 -15.46 5.31
C LYS A 123 10.18 -15.24 5.96
N SER A 124 11.00 -14.37 5.38
CA SER A 124 12.39 -14.18 5.77
C SER A 124 12.64 -12.75 6.21
N ALA A 125 12.96 -12.57 7.49
CA ALA A 125 13.39 -11.28 8.02
C ALA A 125 14.62 -10.75 7.29
N LYS A 126 15.53 -11.64 6.86
CA LYS A 126 16.69 -11.29 6.05
C LYS A 126 16.30 -10.67 4.70
N THR A 127 15.22 -11.15 4.08
CA THR A 127 14.68 -10.55 2.84
C THR A 127 14.13 -9.16 3.10
N PHE A 128 13.42 -8.97 4.22
CA PHE A 128 12.96 -7.64 4.63
C PHE A 128 14.13 -6.69 4.82
N GLN A 129 15.09 -7.05 5.68
CA GLN A 129 16.28 -6.24 5.98
C GLN A 129 17.08 -5.89 4.73
N LYS A 130 17.32 -6.86 3.84
CA LYS A 130 18.17 -6.65 2.65
C LYS A 130 17.51 -5.80 1.56
N TYR A 131 16.20 -5.97 1.32
CA TYR A 131 15.56 -5.43 0.10
C TYR A 131 14.55 -4.32 0.38
N TYR A 132 14.01 -4.25 1.60
CA TYR A 132 12.85 -3.42 1.91
C TYR A 132 13.07 -2.45 3.06
N LEU A 133 13.83 -2.84 4.10
CA LEU A 133 14.22 -1.93 5.17
C LEU A 133 15.17 -0.87 4.60
N ARG A 134 14.77 0.39 4.71
CA ARG A 134 15.59 1.55 4.37
C ARG A 134 15.71 2.38 5.63
N GLU A 135 16.94 2.58 6.08
CA GLU A 135 17.24 3.36 7.28
C GLU A 135 17.17 4.86 6.93
N THR A 136 16.70 5.67 7.88
CA THR A 136 16.97 7.11 7.85
C THR A 136 18.24 7.33 8.67
N GLU A 137 19.40 7.25 8.06
CA GLU A 137 20.60 7.73 8.75
C GLU A 137 20.52 9.25 8.91
N LYS A 138 20.84 9.74 10.11
CA LYS A 138 21.18 11.13 10.34
C LYS A 138 22.51 11.39 9.63
N GLU A 139 22.50 12.36 8.72
CA GLU A 139 23.69 12.99 8.12
C GLU A 139 24.78 12.02 7.60
N ASN A 140 24.53 11.44 6.43
CA ASN A 140 25.60 11.17 5.47
C ASN A 140 25.16 11.69 4.10
N ILE A 141 25.91 12.67 3.58
CA ILE A 141 25.60 13.51 2.41
C ILE A 141 25.57 12.75 1.06
N HIS A 142 25.56 11.41 1.08
CA HIS A 142 25.63 10.60 -0.15
C HIS A 142 24.53 9.55 -0.36
N ASP A 143 23.51 9.44 0.52
CA ASP A 143 22.38 8.53 0.25
C ASP A 143 21.07 9.28 -0.03
N HIS A 144 20.72 9.39 -1.31
CA HIS A 144 19.51 10.06 -1.81
C HIS A 144 18.20 9.33 -1.45
N THR A 145 18.27 8.13 -0.86
CA THR A 145 17.09 7.29 -0.60
C THR A 145 16.35 7.66 0.68
N SER A 146 17.05 8.26 1.66
CA SER A 146 16.47 8.74 2.92
C SER A 146 15.46 9.88 2.70
N SER A 147 15.49 10.54 1.54
CA SER A 147 14.53 11.57 1.15
C SER A 147 13.10 11.02 1.06
N PHE A 148 12.89 9.81 0.54
CA PHE A 148 11.53 9.32 0.26
C PHE A 148 10.71 9.05 1.52
N ILE A 149 11.29 8.39 2.51
CA ILE A 149 10.59 8.05 3.75
C ILE A 149 10.22 9.33 4.48
N ASN A 150 11.15 10.28 4.56
CA ASN A 150 10.87 11.59 5.13
C ASN A 150 9.77 12.31 4.32
N THR A 151 9.89 12.45 3.00
CA THR A 151 8.85 13.13 2.20
C THR A 151 7.46 12.50 2.30
N VAL A 152 7.35 11.16 2.31
CA VAL A 152 6.05 10.46 2.37
C VAL A 152 5.45 10.47 3.78
N LEU A 153 6.27 10.49 4.84
CA LEU A 153 5.81 10.20 6.20
C LEU A 153 6.06 11.33 7.21
N SER A 154 6.92 12.29 6.91
CA SER A 154 7.21 13.45 7.76
C SER A 154 6.19 14.59 7.61
N SER A 155 5.19 14.47 6.74
CA SER A 155 4.14 15.47 6.52
C SER A 155 3.10 15.56 7.65
N ASN A 156 3.38 15.02 8.84
CA ASN A 156 2.52 15.13 10.03
C ASN A 156 3.35 15.48 11.28
N LYS A 157 4.03 16.62 11.25
CA LYS A 157 4.32 17.37 12.48
C LYS A 157 3.49 18.65 12.47
#